data_AF-A0A3M1DDG5-F1
#
_entry.id   AF-A0A3M1DDG5-F1
#
_cell.length_a   1.000
_cell.length_b   1.000
_cell.length_c   1.000
_cell.angle_alpha   90.00
_cell.angle_beta   90.00
_cell.angle_gamma   90.00
#
_symmetry.space_group_name_H-M   'P 1'
#
loop_
_entity.id
_entity.type
_entity.pdbx_description
1 polymer ?
#
loop_
_entity_poly.entity_id
_entity_poly.type
_entity_poly.pdbx_seq_one_letter_code
_entity_poly.pdbx_strand_id
1 'polypeptide(L)' 'MWSQQQPCRRQEFAVKIVEYKKQFRITLPKDLVLDKGWGKGTELRFVEDEHGRVYLKPIQRGGGQQ' A
#
# COMPACT_ATOMS: atom_id res chain seq x y z
N MET A 1 -10.10 2.42 37.98
CA MET A 1 -10.48 1.92 36.64
C MET A 1 -9.34 2.23 35.68
N TRP A 2 -8.48 1.26 35.39
CA TRP A 2 -7.40 1.44 34.41
C TRP A 2 -7.88 0.97 33.05
N SER A 3 -8.15 1.93 32.15
CA SER A 3 -8.36 1.63 30.74
C SER A 3 -7.01 1.27 30.13
N GLN A 4 -6.75 -0.03 29.94
CA GLN A 4 -5.69 -0.50 29.06
C GLN A 4 -5.98 0.04 27.66
N GLN A 5 -5.27 1.10 27.29
CA GLN A 5 -5.13 1.53 25.91
C GLN A 5 -4.36 0.40 25.22
N GLN A 6 -5.09 -0.46 24.51
CA GLN A 6 -4.47 -1.48 23.67
C GLN A 6 -3.52 -0.77 22.70
N PRO A 7 -2.24 -1.16 22.61
CA PRO A 7 -1.31 -0.55 21.68
C PRO A 7 -1.87 -0.74 20.28
N CYS A 8 -1.93 0.33 19.48
CA CYS A 8 -2.27 0.25 18.05
C CYS A 8 -1.43 -0.87 17.45
N ARG A 9 -2.03 -2.05 17.18
CA ARG A 9 -1.32 -3.20 16.63
C ARG A 9 -0.69 -2.74 15.33
N ARG A 10 0.63 -2.66 15.29
CA ARG A 10 1.36 -2.43 14.04
C ARG A 10 1.03 -3.61 13.14
N GLN A 11 0.18 -3.38 12.15
CA GLN A 11 -0.28 -4.45 11.28
C GLN A 11 0.76 -4.67 10.21
N GLU A 12 1.56 -5.71 10.38
CA GLU A 12 2.50 -6.19 9.38
C GLU A 12 1.74 -7.06 8.39
N PHE A 13 1.78 -6.67 7.11
CA PHE A 13 1.14 -7.42 6.04
C PHE A 13 2.20 -8.20 5.28
N ALA A 14 2.05 -9.53 5.21
CA ALA A 14 2.83 -10.34 4.30
C ALA A 14 2.36 -10.06 2.86
N VAL A 15 3.26 -9.55 2.01
CA VAL A 15 3.00 -9.35 0.58
C VAL A 15 3.57 -10.52 -0.22
N LYS A 16 2.88 -10.93 -1.28
CA LYS A 16 3.36 -11.98 -2.19
C LYS A 16 3.92 -11.34 -3.44
N ILE A 17 5.21 -11.57 -3.72
CA ILE A 17 5.85 -11.19 -4.97
C ILE A 17 5.81 -12.40 -5.89
N VAL A 18 5.25 -12.24 -7.08
CA VAL A 18 5.21 -13.29 -8.11
C VAL A 18 5.83 -12.76 -9.39
N GLU A 19 6.69 -13.54 -10.02
CA GLU A 19 7.16 -13.23 -11.37
C GLU A 19 6.13 -13.72 -12.40
N TYR A 20 5.78 -12.86 -13.35
CA TYR A 20 4.88 -13.19 -14.45
C TYR A 20 5.37 -12.53 -15.73
N LYS A 21 5.71 -13.34 -16.75
CA LYS A 21 6.15 -12.87 -18.06
C LYS A 21 7.28 -11.82 -17.99
N LYS A 22 8.34 -12.10 -17.22
CA LYS A 22 9.48 -11.18 -16.98
C LYS A 22 9.11 -9.86 -16.25
N GLN A 23 7.92 -9.78 -15.65
CA GLN A 23 7.50 -8.66 -14.82
C GLN A 23 7.20 -9.16 -13.41
N PHE A 24 7.75 -8.50 -12.39
CA PHE A 24 7.41 -8.77 -11.00
C PHE A 24 6.06 -8.13 -10.66
N ARG A 25 5.17 -8.91 -10.08
CA ARG A 25 3.87 -8.48 -9.58
C ARG A 25 3.84 -8.62 -8.06
N ILE A 26 3.47 -7.54 -7.38
CA ILE A 26 3.26 -7.55 -5.94
C ILE A 26 1.76 -7.66 -5.69
N THR A 27 1.36 -8.72 -5.02
CA THR A 27 -0.03 -8.93 -4.61
C THR A 27 -0.23 -8.29 -3.24
N LEU A 28 -1.03 -7.23 -3.21
CA LEU A 28 -1.42 -6.57 -1.97
C LEU A 28 -2.61 -7.29 -1.33
N PRO A 29 -2.61 -7.50 0.01
CA PRO A 29 -3.75 -8.07 0.70
C PRO A 29 -4.98 -7.16 0.59
N LYS A 30 -6.16 -7.78 0.47
CA LYS A 30 -7.44 -7.09 0.25
C LYS A 30 -7.73 -6.06 1.34
N ASP A 31 -7.49 -6.41 2.60
CA ASP A 31 -7.73 -5.53 3.75
C ASP A 31 -6.90 -4.25 3.69
N LEU A 32 -5.62 -4.34 3.27
CA LEU A 32 -4.75 -3.17 3.11
C LEU A 32 -5.21 -2.27 1.96
N VAL A 33 -5.62 -2.88 0.84
CA VAL A 33 -6.12 -2.14 -0.33
C VAL A 33 -7.40 -1.37 0.04
N LEU A 34 -8.30 -1.99 0.80
CA LEU A 34 -9.54 -1.37 1.28
C LEU A 34 -9.29 -0.27 2.32
N ASP A 35 -8.42 -0.51 3.31
CA ASP A 35 -8.03 0.48 4.33
C ASP A 35 -7.46 1.75 3.69
N LYS A 36 -6.66 1.59 2.62
CA LYS A 36 -6.08 2.71 1.88
C LYS A 36 -7.01 3.33 0.84
N GLY A 37 -8.21 2.78 0.64
CA GLY A 37 -9.14 3.24 -0.40
C GLY A 37 -8.61 3.06 -1.82
N TRP A 38 -7.70 2.13 -2.05
CA TRP A 38 -7.17 1.83 -3.37
C TRP A 38 -8.15 0.94 -4.13
N GLY A 39 -8.48 1.32 -5.37
CA GLY A 39 -9.46 0.64 -6.21
C GLY A 39 -8.86 0.14 -7.52
N LYS A 40 -9.71 -0.50 -8.34
CA LYS A 40 -9.34 -0.79 -9.73
C LYS A 40 -9.08 0.53 -10.46
N GLY A 41 -7.89 0.67 -11.04
CA GLY A 41 -7.47 1.89 -11.73
C GLY A 41 -6.67 2.87 -10.88
N THR A 42 -6.48 2.59 -9.57
CA THR A 42 -5.52 3.37 -8.76
C THR A 42 -4.11 3.08 -9.25
N GLU A 43 -3.48 4.08 -9.87
CA GLU A 43 -2.08 4.04 -10.23
C GLU A 43 -1.22 4.30 -8.99
N LEU A 44 -0.30 3.38 -8.70
CA LEU A 44 0.63 3.48 -7.59
C LEU A 44 2.05 3.63 -8.12
N ARG A 45 2.85 4.47 -7.48
CA ARG A 45 4.28 4.63 -7.71
C ARG A 45 5.07 4.01 -6.58
N PHE A 46 6.13 3.29 -6.92
CA PHE A 46 7.17 2.89 -5.99
C PHE A 46 8.12 4.06 -5.75
N VAL A 47 8.28 4.43 -4.50
CA VAL A 47 9.23 5.47 -4.06
C VAL A 47 10.18 4.82 -3.08
N GLU A 48 11.46 4.83 -3.42
CA GLU A 48 12.54 4.44 -2.51
C GLU A 48 13.00 5.66 -1.71
N ASP A 49 13.28 5.46 -0.44
CA ASP A 49 13.83 6.46 0.47
C ASP A 49 15.32 6.22 0.69
N GLU A 50 16.03 7.20 1.27
CA GLU A 50 17.50 7.17 1.45
C GLU A 50 18.00 5.96 2.27
N HIS A 51 17.12 5.35 3.06
CA HIS A 51 17.38 4.12 3.80
C HIS A 51 17.12 2.82 3.03
N GLY A 52 16.86 2.88 1.72
CA GLY A 52 16.52 1.71 0.88
C GLY A 52 15.13 1.13 1.17
N ARG A 53 14.25 1.89 1.83
CA ARG A 53 12.87 1.46 2.10
C ARG A 53 11.98 1.85 0.94
N VAL A 54 11.17 0.92 0.45
CA VAL A 54 10.26 1.15 -0.67
C VAL A 54 8.84 1.37 -0.14
N TYR A 55 8.23 2.47 -0.56
CA TYR A 55 6.87 2.86 -0.24
C TYR A 55 6.01 2.94 -1.50
N LEU A 56 4.74 2.61 -1.36
CA LEU A 56 3.73 2.79 -2.40
C LEU A 56 3.03 4.13 -2.18
N LYS A 57 3.06 5.02 -3.18
CA LYS A 57 2.31 6.27 -3.19
C LYS A 57 1.28 6.28 -4.33
N PRO A 58 0.02 6.65 -4.07
CA PRO A 58 -0.94 6.85 -5.16
C PRO A 58 -0.50 8.02 -6.03
N ILE A 59 -0.59 7.84 -7.35
CA ILE A 59 -0.45 8.92 -8.32
C ILE A 59 -1.84 9.52 -8.49
N GLN A 60 -2.05 10.74 -7.98
CA GLN A 60 -3.17 11.54 -8.47
C GLN A 60 -2.82 11.98 -9.89
N ARG A 61 -3.40 11.30 -10.88
CA ARG A 61 -3.64 11.98 -12.15
C ARG A 61 -4.59 13.12 -11.81
N GLY A 62 -4.09 14.36 -11.86
CA GLY A 62 -4.91 15.54 -11.63
C GLY A 62 -6.19 15.41 -12.46
N GLY A 63 -7.31 15.17 -11.79
CA GLY A 63 -8.60 15.42 -12.39
C GLY A 63 -8.67 16.92 -12.63
N GLY A 64 -8.92 17.33 -13.87
CA GLY A 64 -9.48 18.64 -14.11
C GLY A 64 -10.66 18.83 -13.16
N GLN A 65 -10.61 19.91 -12.40
CA GLN A 65 -11.82 20.48 -11.81
C GLN A 65 -12.86 20.64 -12.92
N GLN A 66 -14.05 20.09 -12.71
CA GLN A 66 -15.28 20.71 -13.21
C GLN A 66 -15.68 21.82 -12.25
#